data_AF-A0A958ECL8-F1
#
_entry.id   AF-A0A958ECL8-F1
#
_cell.length_a   1.000
_cell.length_b   1.000
_cell.length_c   1.000
_cell.angle_alpha   90.00
_cell.angle_beta   90.00
_cell.angle_gamma   90.00
#
_symmetry.space_group_name_H-M   'P 1'
#
loop_
_entity.id
_entity.type
_entity.pdbx_description
1 polymer ?
#
loop_
_entity_poly.entity_id
_entity_poly.type
_entity_poly.pdbx_seq_one_letter_code
_entity_poly.pdbx_strand_id
1 'polypeptide(L)' 'RKRQLELRLESAFPGQFLSKYSMVTFHQTPYAEALRKGRIQDAVLMSVAGRYETVEEIDLAAALAEVRKAISE' A
#
# COMPACT_ATOMS: atom_id res chain seq x y z
N ARG A 1 8.74 9.41 3.36
CA ARG A 1 7.40 9.18 3.95
C ARG A 1 6.62 8.09 3.22
N LYS A 2 6.14 8.25 1.97
CA LYS A 2 5.39 7.18 1.24
C LYS A 2 6.06 5.82 1.25
N ARG A 3 7.35 5.74 0.88
CA ARG A 3 8.10 4.48 0.84
C ARG A 3 8.25 3.81 2.21
N GLN A 4 8.41 4.61 3.26
CA GLN A 4 8.50 4.13 4.63
C GLN A 4 7.13 3.63 5.12
N LEU A 5 6.04 4.31 4.77
CA LEU A 5 4.68 3.85 5.03
C LEU A 5 4.39 2.52 4.32
N GLU A 6 4.77 2.40 3.05
CA GLU A 6 4.64 1.16 2.26
C GLU A 6 5.34 -0.02 2.95
N LEU A 7 6.60 0.15 3.36
CA LEU A 7 7.37 -0.88 4.05
C LEU A 7 6.76 -1.23 5.42
N ARG A 8 6.27 -0.24 6.16
CA ARG A 8 5.60 -0.47 7.45
C ARG A 8 4.29 -1.24 7.28
N LEU A 9 3.50 -0.93 6.25
CA LEU A 9 2.27 -1.67 5.94
C LEU A 9 2.58 -3.12 5.53
N GLU A 10 3.56 -3.32 4.65
CA GLU A 10 3.97 -4.66 4.21
C GLU A 10 4.52 -5.51 5.37
N SER A 11 5.23 -4.88 6.32
CA SER A 11 5.77 -5.54 7.51
C SER A 11 4.71 -5.81 8.58
N ALA A 12 3.79 -4.87 8.80
CA ALA A 12 2.75 -4.99 9.82
C ALA A 12 1.60 -5.92 9.39
N PHE A 13 1.33 -6.02 8.09
CA PHE A 13 0.21 -6.78 7.55
C PHE A 13 0.64 -7.70 6.38
N PRO A 14 1.52 -8.68 6.66
CA PRO A 14 1.99 -9.62 5.64
C PRO A 14 0.81 -10.34 4.99
N GLY A 15 0.82 -10.42 3.66
CA GLY A 15 -0.24 -11.03 2.86
C GLY A 15 -1.52 -10.19 2.70
N GLN A 16 -1.70 -9.11 3.47
CA GLN A 16 -2.85 -8.21 3.33
C GLN A 16 -2.48 -6.93 2.57
N PHE A 17 -1.26 -6.43 2.77
CA PHE A 17 -0.68 -5.39 1.94
C PHE A 17 0.52 -5.97 1.19
N LEU A 18 0.43 -5.98 -0.14
CA LEU A 18 1.51 -6.43 -1.02
C LEU A 18 1.99 -5.26 -1.86
N SER A 19 3.31 -4.99 -1.81
CA SER A 19 3.92 -4.07 -2.75
C SER A 19 3.79 -4.61 -4.19
N LYS A 20 3.87 -3.73 -5.19
CA LYS A 20 3.87 -4.16 -6.61
C LYS A 20 4.97 -5.18 -6.91
N TYR A 21 6.15 -4.98 -6.32
CA TYR A 21 7.26 -5.92 -6.46
C TYR A 21 6.88 -7.29 -5.89
N SER A 22 6.35 -7.33 -4.66
CA SER A 22 5.91 -8.58 -4.02
C SER A 22 4.83 -9.30 -4.84
N MET A 23 3.84 -8.55 -5.36
CA MET A 23 2.78 -9.09 -6.23
C MET A 23 3.36 -9.82 -7.45
N VAL A 24 4.34 -9.24 -8.13
CA VAL A 24 4.92 -9.82 -9.35
C VAL A 24 5.89 -10.96 -9.02
N THR A 25 6.78 -10.76 -8.05
CA THR A 25 7.90 -11.68 -7.79
C THR A 25 7.48 -12.89 -6.98
N PHE A 26 6.66 -12.71 -5.94
CA PHE A 26 6.35 -13.76 -4.97
C PHE A 26 4.94 -14.31 -5.10
N HIS A 27 4.02 -13.53 -5.69
CA HIS A 27 2.61 -13.91 -5.83
C HIS A 27 2.17 -14.16 -7.27
N GLN A 28 3.09 -14.08 -8.24
CA GLN A 28 2.84 -14.33 -9.67
C GLN A 28 1.61 -13.59 -10.22
N THR A 29 1.28 -12.43 -9.64
CA THR A 29 0.15 -11.61 -10.07
C THR A 29 0.43 -11.09 -11.49
N PRO A 30 -0.54 -11.16 -12.42
CA PRO A 30 -0.36 -10.63 -13.76
C PRO A 30 0.11 -9.18 -13.74
N TYR A 31 1.12 -8.84 -14.55
CA TYR A 31 1.75 -7.52 -14.52
C TYR A 31 0.72 -6.38 -14.69
N ALA A 32 -0.25 -6.53 -15.59
CA ALA A 32 -1.30 -5.54 -15.81
C ALA A 32 -2.13 -5.29 -14.54
N GLU A 33 -2.43 -6.34 -13.78
CA GLU A 33 -3.17 -6.24 -12.52
C GLU A 33 -2.30 -5.64 -11.41
N ALA A 34 -1.05 -6.09 -11.27
CA ALA A 34 -0.10 -5.54 -10.30
C ALA A 34 0.18 -4.04 -10.58
N LEU A 35 0.24 -3.64 -11.84
CA LEU A 35 0.38 -2.25 -12.25
C LEU A 35 -0.86 -1.43 -11.88
N ARG A 36 -2.07 -1.95 -12.15
CA ARG A 36 -3.33 -1.29 -11.80
C ARG A 36 -3.44 -1.09 -10.28
N LYS A 37 -3.28 -2.18 -9.51
CA LYS A 37 -3.32 -2.15 -8.03
C LYS A 37 -2.23 -1.24 -7.47
N GLY A 38 -1.01 -1.34 -7.99
CA GLY A 38 0.12 -0.51 -7.56
C GLY A 38 -0.12 0.99 -7.73
N ARG A 39 -0.74 1.42 -8.84
CA ARG A 39 -1.11 2.84 -9.06
C ARG A 39 -2.12 3.34 -8.03
N ILE A 40 -3.12 2.52 -7.71
CA ILE A 40 -4.15 2.84 -6.70
C ILE A 40 -3.49 2.93 -5.32
N GLN A 41 -2.67 1.93 -4.96
CA GLN A 41 -1.89 1.94 -3.71
C GLN A 41 -1.02 3.20 -3.61
N ASP A 42 -0.28 3.55 -4.65
CA ASP A 42 0.58 4.73 -4.65
C ASP A 42 -0.21 6.02 -4.41
N ALA A 43 -1.37 6.19 -5.05
CA ALA A 43 -2.22 7.37 -4.85
C ALA A 43 -2.71 7.49 -3.40
N VAL A 44 -3.20 6.39 -2.82
CA VAL A 44 -3.66 6.36 -1.43
C VAL A 44 -2.50 6.63 -0.47
N LEU A 45 -1.36 5.96 -0.64
CA LEU A 45 -0.21 6.15 0.23
C LEU A 45 0.36 7.57 0.17
N MET A 46 0.33 8.21 -1.00
CA MET A 46 0.73 9.61 -1.14
C MET A 46 -0.24 10.54 -0.41
N SER A 47 -1.56 10.30 -0.52
CA SER A 47 -2.57 11.07 0.22
C SER A 47 -2.39 10.92 1.72
N VAL A 48 -2.32 9.68 2.23
CA VAL A 48 -2.16 9.38 3.66
C VAL A 48 -0.86 9.98 4.18
N ALA A 49 0.28 9.75 3.52
CA ALA A 49 1.57 10.27 3.96
C ALA A 49 1.66 11.81 3.92
N GLY A 50 0.77 12.48 3.18
CA GLY A 50 0.68 13.94 3.14
C GLY A 50 -0.12 14.55 4.30
N ARG A 51 -0.94 13.75 5.01
CA ARG A 51 -1.78 14.21 6.13
C ARG A 51 -1.04 14.30 7.47
N TYR A 52 0.16 13.73 7.56
CA TYR A 52 0.93 13.62 8.80
C TYR A 52 2.35 14.14 8.61
N GLU A 53 2.97 14.64 9.68
CA GLU A 53 4.36 15.12 9.62
C GLU A 53 5.31 13.93 9.53
N THR A 54 5.08 12.91 10.36
CA THR A 54 5.88 11.69 10.45
C THR A 54 5.07 10.45 10.06
N VAL A 55 5.76 9.34 9.76
CA VAL A 55 5.06 8.09 9.40
C VAL A 55 4.57 7.38 10.67
N GLU A 56 5.26 7.62 11.79
CA GLU A 56 5.02 7.07 13.13
C GLU A 56 3.62 7.41 13.66
N GLU A 57 3.09 8.58 13.29
CA GLU A 57 1.74 9.05 13.62
C GLU A 57 0.61 8.36 12.84
N ILE A 58 0.94 7.65 11.75
CA ILE A 58 -0.05 7.05 10.86
C ILE A 58 -0.60 5.77 11.49
N ASP A 59 -1.91 5.73 11.70
CA ASP A 59 -2.63 4.49 11.98
C ASP A 59 -2.56 3.57 10.75
N LEU A 60 -1.75 2.52 10.86
CA LEU A 60 -1.51 1.58 9.77
C LEU A 60 -2.77 0.76 9.42
N ALA A 61 -3.64 0.47 10.40
CA ALA A 61 -4.87 -0.29 10.14
C ALA A 61 -5.88 0.56 9.36
N ALA A 62 -6.02 1.84 9.73
CA ALA A 62 -6.84 2.79 8.98
C ALA A 62 -6.31 3.00 7.55
N ALA A 63 -4.99 3.17 7.40
CA ALA A 63 -4.36 3.32 6.09
C ALA A 63 -4.55 2.05 5.21
N LEU A 64 -4.45 0.86 5.80
CA LEU A 64 -4.73 -0.40 5.10
C LEU A 64 -6.19 -0.47 4.63
N ALA A 65 -7.14 -0.05 5.47
CA ALA A 65 -8.56 -0.04 5.11
C ALA A 65 -8.84 0.91 3.93
N GLU A 66 -8.21 2.10 3.90
CA GLU A 66 -8.30 3.03 2.77
C GLU A 66 -7.77 2.39 1.47
N VAL A 67 -6.62 1.73 1.52
CA VAL A 67 -6.03 1.03 0.36
C VAL A 67 -6.97 -0.07 -0.15
N ARG A 68 -7.51 -0.91 0.75
CA ARG A 68 -8.39 -2.01 0.38
C ARG A 68 -9.67 -1.51 -0.27
N LYS A 69 -10.26 -0.45 0.29
CA LYS A 69 -11.46 0.18 -0.27
C LYS A 69 -11.19 0.71 -1.69
N ALA A 70 -10.08 1.41 -1.89
CA ALA A 70 -9.73 1.98 -3.18
C ALA A 70 -9.44 0.93 -4.27
N ILE A 71 -9.00 -0.28 -3.91
CA ILE A 71 -8.76 -1.38 -4.87
C ILE A 71 -10.06 -2.10 -5.25
N SER A 72 -11.05 -2.12 -4.36
CA SER A 72 -12.36 -2.75 -4.59
C SER A 72 -13.34 -1.89 -5.41
N GLU A 73 -13.07 -0.59 -5.52
CA GLU A 73 -13.75 0.36 -6.40
C GLU A 73 -13.21 0.29 -7.84
#